data_AF-A0A3C0GD63-F1
#
_entry.id   AF-A0A3C0GD63-F1
#
_cell.length_a   1.000
_cell.length_b   1.000
_cell.length_c   1.000
_cell.angle_alpha   90.00
_cell.angle_beta   90.00
_cell.angle_gamma   90.00
#
_symmetry.space_group_name_H-M   'P 1'
#
loop_
_entity.id
_entity.type
_entity.pdbx_description
1 polymer ?
#
loop_
_entity_poly.entity_id
_entity_poly.type
_entity_poly.pdbx_seq_one_letter_code
_entity_poly.pdbx_strand_id
1 'polypeptide(L)' 'MGDAAGHFSYMEDPDGTLIELVETHKVPILKALGLYLNLKKRNPNKTLPKWLVKSLALHRVNTDR' A
#
# COMPACT_ATOMS: atom_id res chain seq x y z
N MET A 1 10.75 -4.88 2.84
CA MET A 1 10.90 -6.10 3.66
C MET A 1 9.57 -6.88 3.69
N GLY A 2 9.57 -8.22 3.56
CA GLY A 2 8.43 -9.09 3.94
C GLY A 2 7.30 -9.36 2.93
N ASP A 3 7.60 -9.73 1.68
CA ASP A 3 6.69 -10.07 0.54
C ASP A 3 6.50 -8.96 -0.51
N ALA A 4 6.79 -7.72 -0.16
CA ALA A 4 6.71 -6.56 -1.06
C ALA A 4 8.03 -6.38 -1.82
N ALA A 5 8.08 -6.79 -3.09
CA ALA A 5 9.20 -6.51 -3.99
C ALA A 5 9.13 -5.06 -4.49
N GLY A 6 10.11 -4.23 -4.09
CA GLY A 6 10.14 -2.80 -4.42
C GLY A 6 11.43 -2.07 -4.08
N HIS A 7 11.51 -0.80 -4.50
CA HIS A 7 12.53 0.14 -4.05
C HIS A 7 12.14 0.74 -2.71
N PHE A 8 13.15 0.94 -1.83
CA PHE A 8 12.97 1.50 -0.50
C PHE A 8 13.71 2.82 -0.42
N SER A 9 13.02 3.85 0.04
CA SER A 9 13.60 5.17 0.29
C SER A 9 13.10 5.66 1.64
N TYR A 10 13.95 6.39 2.37
CA TYR A 10 13.60 6.99 3.65
C TYR A 10 13.55 8.50 3.47
N MET A 11 12.52 9.13 4.03
CA MET A 11 12.40 10.58 4.09
C MET A 11 11.94 11.00 5.48
N GLU A 12 12.36 12.17 5.92
CA GLU A 12 11.99 12.75 7.20
C GLU A 12 11.00 13.90 6.96
N ASP A 13 9.87 13.85 7.64
CA ASP A 13 8.91 14.96 7.69
C ASP A 13 9.47 16.10 8.58
N PRO A 14 9.13 17.38 8.38
CA PRO A 14 9.63 18.47 9.23
C PRO A 14 9.35 18.30 10.72
N ASP A 15 8.34 17.50 11.07
CA ASP A 15 8.01 17.13 12.46
C ASP A 15 8.87 15.96 13.01
N GLY A 16 9.92 15.54 12.28
CA GLY A 16 10.88 14.49 12.67
C GLY A 16 10.35 13.06 12.49
N THR A 17 9.20 12.89 11.82
CA THR A 17 8.63 11.56 11.56
C THR A 17 9.33 10.92 10.37
N LEU A 18 9.91 9.74 10.58
CA LEU A 18 10.50 8.94 9.51
C LEU A 18 9.41 8.27 8.68
N ILE A 19 9.39 8.57 7.38
CA ILE A 19 8.48 7.98 6.41
C ILE A 19 9.27 7.00 5.53
N GLU A 20 8.84 5.75 5.51
CA GLU A 20 9.36 4.72 4.61
C GLU A 20 8.53 4.70 3.32
N LEU A 21 9.18 4.97 2.19
CA LEU A 21 8.59 4.85 0.87
C LEU A 21 8.91 3.47 0.31
N VAL A 22 7.87 2.76 -0.14
CA VAL A 22 8.00 1.45 -0.78
C VAL A 22 7.39 1.50 -2.17
N GLU A 23 8.20 1.37 -3.20
CA GLU A 23 7.72 1.23 -4.57
C GLU A 23 7.35 -0.23 -4.88
N THR A 24 6.15 -0.66 -4.49
CA THR A 24 5.69 -2.04 -4.74
C THR A 24 5.17 -2.25 -6.16
N HIS A 25 5.73 -3.25 -6.84
CA HIS A 25 5.18 -3.73 -8.11
C HIS A 25 3.90 -4.55 -7.96
N LYS A 26 3.72 -5.15 -6.78
CA LYS A 26 2.53 -5.91 -6.38
C LYS A 26 2.12 -5.49 -4.99
N VAL A 27 0.87 -5.02 -4.85
CA VAL A 27 0.30 -4.65 -3.56
C VAL A 27 -0.54 -5.82 -3.05
N PRO A 28 -0.22 -6.42 -1.88
CA PRO A 28 -1.07 -7.45 -1.29
C PRO A 28 -2.40 -6.82 -0.86
N ILE A 29 -3.52 -7.32 -1.36
CA ILE A 29 -4.86 -6.90 -0.90
C ILE A 29 -5.30 -7.80 0.26
N LEU A 30 -5.12 -9.11 0.11
CA LEU A 30 -5.47 -10.09 1.13
C LEU A 30 -4.47 -11.24 1.11
N LYS A 31 -3.49 -11.19 2.01
CA LYS A 31 -2.39 -12.18 2.07
C LYS A 31 -2.91 -13.61 2.25
N ALA A 32 -3.92 -13.81 3.11
CA ALA A 32 -4.48 -15.13 3.42
C ALA A 32 -5.12 -15.83 2.21
N LEU A 33 -5.68 -15.08 1.25
CA LEU A 33 -6.26 -15.64 0.02
C LEU A 33 -5.30 -15.56 -1.18
N GLY A 34 -4.04 -15.15 -0.98
CA GLY A 34 -3.08 -14.97 -2.07
C GLY A 34 -3.51 -13.92 -3.10
N LEU A 35 -4.35 -12.95 -2.73
CA LEU A 35 -4.83 -11.92 -3.64
C LEU A 35 -3.85 -10.74 -3.68
N TYR A 36 -3.21 -10.56 -4.84
CA TYR A 36 -2.25 -9.49 -5.09
C TYR A 36 -2.69 -8.60 -6.26
N LEU A 37 -2.63 -7.28 -6.07
CA LEU A 37 -2.82 -6.31 -7.13
C LEU A 37 -1.50 -6.09 -7.87
N ASN A 38 -1.44 -6.46 -9.14
CA ASN A 38 -0.29 -6.17 -9.99
C ASN A 38 -0.40 -4.76 -10.59
N LEU A 39 0.56 -3.89 -10.25
CA LEU A 39 0.58 -2.50 -10.73
C LEU A 39 1.43 -2.31 -11.99
N LYS A 40 2.30 -3.26 -12.37
CA LYS A 40 3.19 -3.13 -13.54
C LYS A 40 2.47 -2.91 -14.88
N LYS A 41 1.27 -3.47 -15.03
CA LYS A 41 0.48 -3.41 -16.28
C LYS A 41 -0.62 -2.35 -16.25
N ARG A 42 -0.69 -1.57 -15.17
CA ARG A 42 -1.78 -0.61 -14.95
C ARG A 42 -1.33 0.78 -15.39
N ASN A 43 -2.21 1.52 -16.06
CA ASN A 43 -1.95 2.92 -16.38
C ASN A 43 -1.90 3.75 -15.07
N PRO A 44 -0.79 4.44 -14.77
CA PRO A 44 -0.63 5.22 -13.53
C PRO A 44 -1.62 6.40 -13.42
N ASN A 45 -2.09 6.93 -14.55
CA ASN A 45 -3.07 8.03 -14.57
C ASN A 45 -4.51 7.55 -14.33
N LYS A 46 -4.76 6.23 -14.30
CA LYS A 46 -6.08 5.68 -13.96
C LYS A 46 -6.18 5.40 -12.46
N THR A 47 -7.20 5.98 -11.82
CA THR A 47 -7.54 5.77 -10.41
C THR A 47 -8.01 4.36 -10.10
N LEU A 48 -7.62 3.83 -8.94
CA LEU A 48 -8.03 2.51 -8.48
C LEU A 48 -9.56 2.40 -8.42
N PRO A 49 -10.14 1.21 -8.71
CA PRO A 49 -11.58 1.02 -8.61
C PRO A 49 -12.08 1.41 -7.21
N LYS A 50 -13.18 2.17 -7.14
CA LYS A 50 -13.71 2.69 -5.87
C LYS A 50 -13.98 1.60 -4.83
N TRP A 51 -14.41 0.41 -5.25
CA TRP A 51 -14.68 -0.72 -4.35
C TRP A 51 -13.41 -1.22 -3.64
N LEU A 52 -12.27 -1.21 -4.33
CA LEU A 52 -10.98 -1.62 -3.78
C LEU A 52 -10.46 -0.59 -2.77
N VAL A 53 -10.59 0.69 -3.08
CA VAL A 53 -10.21 1.76 -2.14
C VAL A 53 -11.07 1.68 -0.88
N LYS A 54 -12.37 1.43 -1.03
CA LYS A 54 -13.29 1.22 0.11
C LYS A 54 -12.93 -0.02 0.93
N SER A 55 -12.43 -1.09 0.31
CA SER A 55 -12.05 -2.29 1.06
C SER A 55 -10.85 -2.07 1.99
N LEU A 56 -9.95 -1.12 1.68
CA LEU A 56 -8.84 -0.77 2.58
C LEU A 56 -9.33 -0.22 3.93
N ALA A 57 -10.49 0.45 3.95
CA ALA A 57 -11.08 0.96 5.20
C ALA A 57 -11.55 -0.16 6.15
N LEU A 58 -11.73 -1.39 5.66
CA LEU A 58 -12.12 -2.55 6.49
C LEU A 58 -10.99 -3.02 7.42
N HIS A 59 -9.74 -2.66 7.11
CA HIS A 59 -8.57 -2.91 7.97
C HIS A 59 -8.16 -1.68 8.80
N ARG A 60 -9.01 -0.65 8.84
CA ARG A 60 -8.77 0.53 9.68
C ARG A 60 -8.78 0.10 11.15
N VAL A 61 -7.62 0.20 11.79
CA VAL A 61 -7.50 0.08 13.24
C VAL A 61 -8.11 1.33 13.85
N ASN A 62 -9.27 1.21 14.52
CA ASN A 62 -9.76 2.25 15.40
C ASN A 62 -9.02 2.11 16.74
N THR A 63 -7.97 2.90 16.92
CA THR A 63 -7.43 3.14 18.25
C THR A 63 -8.38 4.12 18.93
N ASP A 64 -9.30 3.56 19.72
CA ASP A 64 -10.00 4.28 20.77
C ASP A 64 -9.88 3.43 22.04
N ARG A 65 -8.71 3.58 22.69
CA ARG A 65 -8.39 3.26 24.08
C ARG A 65 -7.15 4.04 24.49
#